data_AF-A0A7X3KJT1-F1
#
_entry.id   AF-A0A7X3KJT1-F1
#
_cell.length_a   1.000
_cell.length_b   1.000
_cell.length_c   1.000
_cell.angle_alpha   90.00
_cell.angle_beta   90.00
_cell.angle_gamma   90.00
#
_symmetry.space_group_name_H-M   'P 1'
#
loop_
_entity.id
_entity.type
_entity.pdbx_description
1 polymer ?
#
loop_
_entity_poly.entity_id
_entity_poly.type
_entity_poly.pdbx_seq_one_letter_code
_entity_poly.pdbx_strand_id
1 'polypeptide(L)'
;MKQRFRYHSKLVKTATAAALSLSLWSGGISSVLELAPSAPHSYAAVPAPSSSIVQPNQVYSYSVMSSDIKKLAARYPGLIKPSSIGSSEYGRDLLSFELGKGPAIILLNGSHHAREWMTTIWLMAMTEYYAKAYENNASWNGIRVRELLDHVTFRIVPMVNPDGVTLQQQGPSAFPAADRPALIRMNDGSANFKRWKANGKGVDLNRQYPAQWPYIANPASAPHYMNYKGAAPLQAKESKAMANLAQMINPELAISYHTAGEIVYWNFHTLAENVSRDRAIATSYAAMTGYRLVAPTANPSGGGFTDWFITQFHKPALTPELGRANGNSHVPLSEWNRIWGQNRDTGWMFAERAYSQWMKSQKATEATGAIRLTRTETAYASPELRAKQIDSIFTGKYTLLRTKGDWAEIKVAGGSRWINSKYTLAGPFDPIAEPLVTADQAIAMYRSPLDAEPMQDKLSAGISLPVIDKWKTWLLVKTPSGTYWIKASTVHAVPAKPTKPDPTQTPEPEDNNNNTDPAEETPATETNPSTPDSNPAPAGEHETGSSPSVETGEQPANPTGSSSSTTNE
;
A
#
# COMPACT_ATOMS: atom_id res chain seq x y z
N MET A 1 -39.56 -66.33 -5.70
CA MET A 1 -40.73 -65.41 -5.74
C MET A 1 -40.23 -64.10 -6.36
N LYS A 2 -40.70 -63.54 -7.49
CA LYS A 2 -42.08 -63.38 -8.02
C LYS A 2 -43.00 -62.74 -6.96
N GLN A 3 -43.67 -61.61 -7.18
CA GLN A 3 -44.18 -61.04 -8.44
C GLN A 3 -44.39 -59.50 -8.36
N ARG A 4 -44.63 -58.83 -9.51
CA ARG A 4 -45.11 -57.43 -9.60
C ARG A 4 -46.64 -57.41 -9.75
N PHE A 5 -47.35 -56.45 -9.14
CA PHE A 5 -48.55 -55.75 -9.67
C PHE A 5 -48.54 -54.33 -9.06
N ARG A 6 -48.72 -53.18 -9.75
CA ARG A 6 -49.85 -52.66 -10.58
C ARG A 6 -51.14 -52.48 -9.77
N TYR A 7 -52.04 -51.51 -10.00
CA TYR A 7 -52.08 -50.15 -10.62
C TYR A 7 -53.58 -49.74 -10.61
N HIS A 8 -53.94 -48.44 -10.71
CA HIS A 8 -55.33 -47.93 -10.88
C HIS A 8 -56.31 -48.06 -9.67
N SER A 9 -57.42 -47.31 -9.56
CA SER A 9 -57.80 -45.93 -10.00
C SER A 9 -59.22 -45.55 -9.49
N LYS A 10 -59.59 -44.26 -9.64
CA LYS A 10 -60.92 -43.58 -9.46
C LYS A 10 -61.08 -42.88 -8.10
N LEU A 11 -61.35 -41.56 -8.04
CA LEU A 11 -62.53 -40.78 -8.49
C LEU A 11 -63.79 -41.17 -7.65
N VAL A 12 -64.56 -40.24 -7.08
CA VAL A 12 -65.55 -39.38 -7.78
C VAL A 12 -66.15 -38.30 -6.82
N LYS A 13 -66.18 -37.01 -7.22
CA LYS A 13 -67.13 -35.91 -6.83
C LYS A 13 -67.16 -35.39 -5.34
N THR A 14 -67.69 -34.20 -4.98
CA THR A 14 -68.28 -33.05 -5.74
C THR A 14 -68.25 -31.71 -4.97
N ALA A 15 -68.11 -30.61 -5.73
CA ALA A 15 -68.82 -29.31 -5.56
C ALA A 15 -68.58 -28.48 -4.27
N THR A 16 -68.91 -27.17 -4.21
CA THR A 16 -69.58 -26.27 -5.18
C THR A 16 -68.76 -25.01 -5.51
N ALA A 17 -68.96 -24.47 -6.72
CA ALA A 17 -68.58 -23.11 -7.10
C ALA A 17 -69.58 -22.57 -8.14
N ALA A 18 -70.02 -21.32 -7.97
CA ALA A 18 -70.88 -20.55 -8.88
C ALA A 18 -70.93 -19.09 -8.39
N ALA A 19 -71.19 -18.05 -9.18
CA ALA A 19 -71.08 -17.77 -10.63
C ALA A 19 -71.14 -16.21 -10.74
N LEU A 20 -70.85 -15.48 -11.83
CA LEU A 20 -71.37 -15.43 -13.20
C LEU A 20 -70.30 -14.67 -14.05
N SER A 21 -69.88 -15.08 -15.25
CA SER A 21 -70.52 -14.91 -16.59
C SER A 21 -70.69 -13.44 -17.06
N LEU A 22 -70.48 -13.03 -18.33
CA LEU A 22 -69.83 -13.61 -19.52
C LEU A 22 -69.83 -12.54 -20.65
N SER A 23 -68.74 -12.36 -21.41
CA SER A 23 -68.76 -11.78 -22.78
C SER A 23 -67.44 -12.04 -23.52
N LEU A 24 -67.43 -11.83 -24.85
CA LEU A 24 -66.34 -12.22 -25.76
C LEU A 24 -66.04 -11.13 -26.81
N TRP A 25 -64.79 -11.13 -27.29
CA TRP A 25 -64.22 -10.33 -28.40
C TRP A 25 -64.12 -8.80 -28.10
N SER A 26 -63.04 -8.09 -28.46
CA SER A 26 -62.03 -8.34 -29.50
C SER A 26 -60.67 -7.66 -29.22
N GLY A 27 -59.62 -8.14 -29.90
CA GLY A 27 -58.35 -7.39 -30.13
C GLY A 27 -57.28 -7.46 -29.03
N GLY A 28 -56.01 -7.27 -29.44
CA GLY A 28 -54.87 -7.03 -28.54
C GLY A 28 -54.03 -8.27 -28.18
N ILE A 29 -52.99 -8.57 -28.97
CA ILE A 29 -51.90 -9.44 -28.53
C ILE A 29 -50.91 -8.58 -27.74
N SER A 30 -50.79 -8.81 -26.44
CA SER A 30 -49.71 -8.27 -25.59
C SER A 30 -49.17 -9.36 -24.69
N SER A 31 -47.94 -9.80 -24.93
CA SER A 31 -47.25 -10.81 -24.13
C SER A 31 -46.91 -10.29 -22.74
N VAL A 32 -47.10 -11.11 -21.72
CA VAL A 32 -46.55 -10.86 -20.38
C VAL A 32 -45.03 -10.87 -20.49
N LEU A 33 -44.38 -9.75 -20.19
CA LEU A 33 -42.93 -9.60 -20.30
C LEU A 33 -42.25 -10.22 -19.07
N GLU A 34 -41.72 -11.43 -19.22
CA GLU A 34 -40.77 -11.97 -18.24
C GLU A 34 -39.52 -11.06 -18.20
N LEU A 35 -39.24 -10.49 -17.03
CA LEU A 35 -38.03 -9.70 -16.79
C LEU A 35 -36.82 -10.62 -16.71
N ALA A 36 -36.24 -10.89 -17.87
CA ALA A 36 -34.96 -11.57 -18.01
C ALA A 36 -33.86 -10.86 -17.19
N PRO A 37 -32.87 -11.59 -16.65
CA PRO A 37 -31.77 -11.00 -15.90
C PRO A 37 -31.02 -9.98 -16.75
N SER A 38 -30.75 -8.80 -16.19
CA SER A 38 -30.12 -7.69 -16.90
C SER A 38 -28.71 -8.05 -17.37
N ALA A 39 -28.41 -7.69 -18.62
CA ALA A 39 -27.13 -7.97 -19.24
C ALA A 39 -25.95 -7.31 -18.48
N PRO A 40 -24.75 -7.93 -18.47
CA PRO A 40 -23.57 -7.31 -17.90
C PRO A 40 -23.30 -5.98 -18.60
N HIS A 41 -23.15 -4.92 -17.80
CA HIS A 41 -23.00 -3.57 -18.34
C HIS A 41 -21.72 -3.46 -19.18
N SER A 42 -21.84 -2.87 -20.37
CA SER A 42 -20.73 -2.65 -21.29
C SER A 42 -19.79 -1.58 -20.72
N TYR A 43 -18.74 -2.01 -20.02
CA TYR A 43 -17.61 -1.14 -19.68
C TYR A 43 -17.02 -0.55 -20.96
N ALA A 44 -16.87 0.78 -21.01
CA ALA A 44 -16.16 1.44 -22.10
C ALA A 44 -14.73 0.88 -22.20
N ALA A 45 -14.31 0.50 -23.40
CA ALA A 45 -12.99 -0.08 -23.61
C ALA A 45 -11.91 0.95 -23.28
N VAL A 46 -11.09 0.64 -22.27
CA VAL A 46 -9.91 1.45 -21.94
C VAL A 46 -8.96 1.40 -23.14
N PRO A 47 -8.53 2.54 -23.71
CA PRO A 47 -7.59 2.54 -24.83
C PRO A 47 -6.30 1.84 -24.40
N ALA A 48 -5.75 1.00 -25.28
CA ALA A 48 -4.62 0.14 -24.95
C ALA A 48 -3.41 0.99 -24.50
N PRO A 49 -2.97 0.91 -23.23
CA PRO A 49 -1.77 1.61 -22.80
C PRO A 49 -0.52 0.93 -23.37
N SER A 50 0.63 1.56 -23.17
CA SER A 50 1.93 0.89 -23.33
C SER A 50 1.95 -0.45 -22.59
N SER A 51 2.65 -1.42 -23.19
CA SER A 51 2.66 -2.84 -22.79
C SER A 51 2.76 -3.01 -21.26
N SER A 52 1.79 -3.71 -20.68
CA SER A 52 1.72 -3.93 -19.23
C SER A 52 3.04 -4.45 -18.65
N ILE A 53 3.39 -3.96 -17.47
CA ILE A 53 4.59 -4.34 -16.73
C ILE A 53 4.52 -5.81 -16.33
N VAL A 54 3.38 -6.23 -15.76
CA VAL A 54 3.12 -7.60 -15.34
C VAL A 54 2.56 -8.37 -16.52
N GLN A 55 3.33 -9.35 -16.99
CA GLN A 55 2.93 -10.28 -18.04
C GLN A 55 2.47 -11.60 -17.40
N PRO A 56 1.17 -11.94 -17.44
CA PRO A 56 0.63 -13.08 -16.70
C PRO A 56 0.71 -14.42 -17.43
N ASN A 57 0.86 -14.41 -18.76
CA ASN A 57 0.83 -15.61 -19.60
C ASN A 57 2.21 -16.32 -19.68
N GLN A 58 2.95 -16.37 -18.57
CA GLN A 58 4.29 -16.98 -18.47
C GLN A 58 4.55 -17.61 -17.10
N VAL A 59 5.61 -18.41 -16.99
CA VAL A 59 6.07 -18.92 -15.68
C VAL A 59 6.63 -17.76 -14.87
N TYR A 60 5.90 -17.34 -13.85
CA TYR A 60 6.22 -16.15 -13.08
C TYR A 60 7.19 -16.51 -11.94
N SER A 61 8.48 -16.29 -12.20
CA SER A 61 9.55 -16.60 -11.26
C SER A 61 9.77 -15.51 -10.23
N TYR A 62 10.55 -15.83 -9.19
CA TYR A 62 11.05 -14.84 -8.23
C TYR A 62 11.80 -13.67 -8.90
N SER A 63 12.59 -13.94 -9.95
CA SER A 63 13.32 -12.90 -10.68
C SER A 63 12.42 -11.99 -11.52
N VAL A 64 11.40 -12.55 -12.18
CA VAL A 64 10.37 -11.77 -12.90
C VAL A 64 9.60 -10.88 -11.91
N MET A 65 9.14 -11.46 -10.80
CA MET A 65 8.46 -10.72 -9.73
C MET A 65 9.31 -9.57 -9.17
N SER A 66 10.59 -9.83 -8.84
CA SER A 66 11.50 -8.80 -8.32
C SER A 66 11.76 -7.67 -9.35
N SER A 67 11.87 -8.02 -10.63
CA SER A 67 11.92 -7.08 -11.75
C SER A 67 10.67 -6.19 -11.78
N ASP A 68 9.50 -6.80 -11.71
CA ASP A 68 8.24 -6.10 -11.97
C ASP A 68 7.80 -5.25 -10.77
N ILE A 69 8.12 -5.64 -9.54
CA ILE A 69 7.99 -4.77 -8.36
C ILE A 69 8.80 -3.48 -8.55
N LYS A 70 10.05 -3.57 -9.04
CA LYS A 70 10.91 -2.39 -9.30
C LYS A 70 10.33 -1.51 -10.40
N LYS A 71 9.87 -2.09 -11.51
CA LYS A 71 9.21 -1.37 -12.61
C LYS A 71 7.92 -0.67 -12.14
N LEU A 72 7.07 -1.34 -11.37
CA LEU A 72 5.82 -0.79 -10.83
C LEU A 72 6.09 0.37 -9.88
N ALA A 73 7.06 0.24 -8.98
CA ALA A 73 7.48 1.33 -8.09
C ALA A 73 8.04 2.53 -8.86
N ALA A 74 8.92 2.30 -9.85
CA ALA A 74 9.44 3.38 -10.70
C ALA A 74 8.35 4.08 -11.53
N ARG A 75 7.30 3.35 -11.94
CA ARG A 75 6.17 3.90 -12.71
C ARG A 75 5.12 4.59 -11.84
N TYR A 76 5.01 4.22 -10.57
CA TYR A 76 4.00 4.71 -9.62
C TYR A 76 4.60 5.09 -8.25
N PRO A 77 5.68 5.91 -8.17
CA PRO A 77 6.51 6.05 -6.96
C PRO A 77 5.78 6.69 -5.77
N GLY A 78 4.77 7.52 -6.03
CA GLY A 78 3.91 8.07 -4.98
C GLY A 78 2.84 7.12 -4.46
N LEU A 79 2.65 5.92 -5.04
CA LEU A 79 1.54 5.00 -4.76
C LEU A 79 1.99 3.57 -4.42
N ILE A 80 3.13 3.13 -4.97
CA ILE A 80 3.70 1.79 -4.74
C ILE A 80 5.05 1.93 -4.05
N LYS A 81 5.20 1.30 -2.86
CA LYS A 81 6.43 1.36 -2.06
C LYS A 81 7.00 -0.05 -1.77
N PRO A 82 8.08 -0.48 -2.43
CA PRO A 82 8.75 -1.74 -2.14
C PRO A 82 9.43 -1.80 -0.76
N SER A 83 9.54 -3.01 -0.23
CA SER A 83 10.28 -3.35 0.99
C SER A 83 10.60 -4.85 1.02
N SER A 84 11.34 -5.32 2.02
CA SER A 84 11.53 -6.74 2.35
C SER A 84 11.08 -6.99 3.79
N ILE A 85 10.50 -8.14 4.08
CA ILE A 85 10.03 -8.51 5.45
C ILE A 85 10.98 -9.50 6.16
N GLY A 86 12.09 -9.86 5.50
CA GLY A 86 13.04 -10.86 5.95
C GLY A 86 13.60 -11.63 4.74
N SER A 87 14.22 -12.78 4.99
CA SER A 87 14.71 -13.66 3.93
C SER A 87 14.27 -15.11 4.15
N SER A 88 14.21 -15.88 3.05
CA SER A 88 13.86 -17.29 3.03
C SER A 88 14.96 -18.18 3.62
N GLU A 89 14.71 -19.49 3.72
CA GLU A 89 15.72 -20.43 4.22
C GLU A 89 17.02 -20.46 3.39
N TYR A 90 16.95 -20.15 2.09
CA TYR A 90 18.10 -19.99 1.19
C TYR A 90 18.42 -18.53 0.84
N GLY A 91 17.97 -17.57 1.67
CA GLY A 91 18.44 -16.17 1.61
C GLY A 91 17.85 -15.31 0.49
N ARG A 92 16.75 -15.71 -0.15
CA ARG A 92 15.99 -14.84 -1.08
C ARG A 92 15.15 -13.85 -0.26
N ASP A 93 15.10 -12.58 -0.64
CA ASP A 93 14.26 -11.59 0.03
C ASP A 93 12.77 -12.00 0.01
N LEU A 94 12.12 -11.82 1.14
CA LEU A 94 10.67 -11.88 1.27
C LEU A 94 10.11 -10.51 0.87
N LEU A 95 10.12 -10.25 -0.43
CA LEU A 95 9.70 -8.98 -1.00
C LEU A 95 8.23 -8.70 -0.67
N SER A 96 7.95 -7.49 -0.20
CA SER A 96 6.60 -6.96 -0.02
C SER A 96 6.51 -5.54 -0.53
N PHE A 97 5.30 -5.05 -0.76
CA PHE A 97 5.09 -3.63 -1.08
C PHE A 97 3.78 -3.10 -0.54
N GLU A 98 3.71 -1.79 -0.38
CA GLU A 98 2.45 -1.07 -0.16
C GLU A 98 1.89 -0.61 -1.51
N LEU A 99 0.57 -0.69 -1.66
CA LEU A 99 -0.21 -0.07 -2.73
C LEU A 99 -1.31 0.75 -2.08
N GLY A 100 -1.29 2.06 -2.27
CA GLY A 100 -2.16 2.99 -1.55
C GLY A 100 -1.40 3.82 -0.52
N LYS A 101 -2.16 4.58 0.28
CA LYS A 101 -1.60 5.71 1.04
C LYS A 101 -2.38 6.04 2.33
N GLY A 102 -3.37 5.24 2.71
CA GLY A 102 -4.26 5.52 3.84
C GLY A 102 -4.09 4.56 5.03
N PRO A 103 -4.66 4.89 6.20
CA PRO A 103 -4.37 4.21 7.47
C PRO A 103 -5.06 2.85 7.63
N ALA A 104 -6.13 2.56 6.88
CA ALA A 104 -6.75 1.23 6.93
C ALA A 104 -5.93 0.23 6.10
N ILE A 105 -5.17 -0.63 6.78
CA ILE A 105 -4.26 -1.59 6.13
C ILE A 105 -4.96 -2.93 5.86
N ILE A 106 -4.78 -3.48 4.66
CA ILE A 106 -5.15 -4.86 4.30
C ILE A 106 -3.88 -5.65 4.02
N LEU A 107 -3.78 -6.87 4.55
CA LEU A 107 -2.66 -7.77 4.25
C LEU A 107 -3.07 -8.82 3.22
N LEU A 108 -2.56 -8.69 2.00
CA LEU A 108 -2.73 -9.68 0.93
C LEU A 108 -1.44 -10.49 0.77
N ASN A 109 -1.54 -11.81 0.62
CA ASN A 109 -0.37 -12.65 0.36
C ASN A 109 -0.69 -13.84 -0.56
N GLY A 110 0.36 -14.42 -1.13
CA GLY A 110 0.25 -15.54 -2.06
C GLY A 110 1.51 -16.42 -2.06
N SER A 111 1.37 -17.61 -2.65
CA SER A 111 2.42 -18.63 -2.72
C SER A 111 3.05 -18.99 -1.37
N HIS A 112 2.24 -19.23 -0.33
CA HIS A 112 2.69 -20.03 0.83
C HIS A 112 3.10 -21.43 0.38
N HIS A 113 2.34 -22.04 -0.52
CA HIS A 113 2.72 -23.30 -1.14
C HIS A 113 3.40 -23.08 -2.50
N ALA A 114 4.51 -23.78 -2.72
CA ALA A 114 5.39 -23.67 -3.88
C ALA A 114 4.73 -23.83 -5.27
N ARG A 115 3.75 -24.72 -5.42
CA ARG A 115 3.04 -24.93 -6.70
C ARG A 115 1.92 -23.92 -6.97
N GLU A 116 1.60 -23.04 -6.04
CA GLU A 116 0.40 -22.19 -6.11
C GLU A 116 0.73 -20.77 -6.64
N TRP A 117 1.81 -20.66 -7.43
CA TRP A 117 2.41 -19.42 -7.97
C TRP A 117 1.54 -18.61 -8.94
N MET A 118 0.40 -19.16 -9.36
CA MET A 118 -0.68 -18.39 -9.98
C MET A 118 -1.16 -17.23 -9.08
N THR A 119 -1.10 -17.41 -7.76
CA THR A 119 -1.48 -16.39 -6.76
C THR A 119 -0.53 -15.18 -6.75
N THR A 120 0.76 -15.41 -7.03
CA THR A 120 1.75 -14.33 -7.25
C THR A 120 1.39 -13.50 -8.48
N ILE A 121 1.06 -14.15 -9.61
CA ILE A 121 0.65 -13.46 -10.85
C ILE A 121 -0.60 -12.60 -10.58
N TRP A 122 -1.59 -13.21 -9.93
CA TRP A 122 -2.83 -12.55 -9.53
C TRP A 122 -2.58 -11.27 -8.73
N LEU A 123 -1.78 -11.32 -7.66
CA LEU A 123 -1.47 -10.15 -6.82
C LEU A 123 -0.68 -9.06 -7.57
N MET A 124 0.27 -9.45 -8.43
CA MET A 124 1.05 -8.50 -9.24
C MET A 124 0.18 -7.81 -10.29
N ALA A 125 -0.66 -8.54 -11.01
CA ALA A 125 -1.56 -7.98 -12.02
C ALA A 125 -2.67 -7.12 -11.39
N MET A 126 -3.20 -7.53 -10.24
CA MET A 126 -4.15 -6.72 -9.45
C MET A 126 -3.50 -5.39 -9.07
N THR A 127 -2.23 -5.40 -8.65
CA THR A 127 -1.47 -4.19 -8.30
C THR A 127 -1.34 -3.23 -9.48
N GLU A 128 -0.95 -3.72 -10.67
CA GLU A 128 -0.84 -2.86 -11.86
C GLU A 128 -2.20 -2.32 -12.31
N TYR A 129 -3.24 -3.15 -12.30
CA TYR A 129 -4.61 -2.74 -12.63
C TYR A 129 -5.10 -1.63 -11.69
N TYR A 130 -4.83 -1.75 -10.38
CA TYR A 130 -5.25 -0.79 -9.37
C TYR A 130 -4.44 0.52 -9.44
N ALA A 131 -3.16 0.45 -9.78
CA ALA A 131 -2.34 1.63 -10.03
C ALA A 131 -2.77 2.39 -11.30
N LYS A 132 -3.10 1.69 -12.39
CA LYS A 132 -3.69 2.28 -13.60
C LYS A 132 -5.06 2.91 -13.31
N ALA A 133 -5.88 2.26 -12.49
CA ALA A 133 -7.18 2.80 -12.06
C ALA A 133 -7.04 4.07 -11.19
N TYR A 134 -6.05 4.13 -10.30
CA TYR A 134 -5.69 5.35 -9.55
C TYR A 134 -5.27 6.47 -10.52
N GLU A 135 -4.31 6.18 -11.40
CA GLU A 135 -3.79 7.15 -12.36
C GLU A 135 -4.89 7.77 -13.22
N ASN A 136 -5.75 6.94 -13.82
CA ASN A 136 -6.80 7.35 -14.74
C ASN A 136 -8.06 7.95 -14.08
N ASN A 137 -8.04 8.25 -12.77
CA ASN A 137 -9.22 8.73 -12.02
C ASN A 137 -10.46 7.82 -12.15
N ALA A 138 -10.25 6.50 -12.25
CA ALA A 138 -11.35 5.55 -12.36
C ALA A 138 -12.21 5.50 -11.08
N SER A 139 -13.42 4.96 -11.20
CA SER A 139 -14.34 4.76 -10.07
C SER A 139 -14.87 3.32 -10.06
N TRP A 140 -15.10 2.79 -8.85
CA TRP A 140 -15.71 1.48 -8.62
C TRP A 140 -16.93 1.65 -7.72
N ASN A 141 -18.10 1.17 -8.16
CA ASN A 141 -19.38 1.28 -7.44
C ASN A 141 -19.65 2.67 -6.84
N GLY A 142 -19.37 3.72 -7.61
CA GLY A 142 -19.54 5.14 -7.23
C GLY A 142 -18.40 5.76 -6.42
N ILE A 143 -17.47 4.98 -5.87
CA ILE A 143 -16.30 5.48 -5.13
C ILE A 143 -15.15 5.74 -6.11
N ARG A 144 -14.50 6.91 -6.04
CA ARG A 144 -13.29 7.19 -6.83
C ARG A 144 -12.13 6.33 -6.33
N VAL A 145 -11.39 5.69 -7.23
CA VAL A 145 -10.23 4.84 -6.85
C VAL A 145 -9.13 5.66 -6.17
N ARG A 146 -8.95 6.94 -6.54
CA ARG A 146 -8.00 7.83 -5.84
C ARG A 146 -8.36 8.05 -4.38
N GLU A 147 -9.64 8.29 -4.11
CA GLU A 147 -10.20 8.51 -2.78
C GLU A 147 -10.09 7.23 -1.93
N LEU A 148 -10.48 6.08 -2.49
CA LEU A 148 -10.37 4.78 -1.84
C LEU A 148 -8.92 4.44 -1.45
N LEU A 149 -7.96 4.62 -2.35
CA LEU A 149 -6.53 4.40 -2.08
C LEU A 149 -5.86 5.56 -1.34
N ASP A 150 -6.55 6.69 -1.15
CA ASP A 150 -6.10 7.73 -0.23
C ASP A 150 -6.50 7.42 1.23
N HIS A 151 -7.50 6.57 1.45
CA HIS A 151 -8.02 6.07 2.73
C HIS A 151 -7.55 4.64 3.11
N VAL A 152 -7.14 3.82 2.12
CA VAL A 152 -6.70 2.41 2.30
C VAL A 152 -5.25 2.22 1.85
N THR A 153 -4.56 1.24 2.45
CA THR A 153 -3.29 0.70 1.95
C THR A 153 -3.35 -0.83 1.89
N PHE A 154 -3.13 -1.41 0.71
CA PHE A 154 -2.85 -2.84 0.60
C PHE A 154 -1.36 -3.07 0.89
N ARG A 155 -1.01 -3.80 1.95
CA ARG A 155 0.31 -4.40 2.13
C ARG A 155 0.29 -5.78 1.48
N ILE A 156 1.15 -5.98 0.48
CA ILE A 156 1.11 -7.14 -0.40
C ILE A 156 2.43 -7.92 -0.31
N VAL A 157 2.35 -9.22 0.00
CA VAL A 157 3.49 -10.16 -0.01
C VAL A 157 3.23 -11.19 -1.12
N PRO A 158 3.62 -10.90 -2.38
CA PRO A 158 3.16 -11.66 -3.55
C PRO A 158 3.72 -13.09 -3.62
N MET A 159 4.84 -13.39 -2.95
CA MET A 159 5.44 -14.72 -2.93
C MET A 159 6.09 -15.00 -1.56
N VAL A 160 5.34 -15.65 -0.67
CA VAL A 160 5.83 -16.01 0.68
C VAL A 160 6.88 -17.12 0.65
N ASN A 161 6.84 -18.01 -0.36
CA ASN A 161 7.73 -19.17 -0.49
C ASN A 161 8.65 -19.09 -1.73
N PRO A 162 9.59 -18.13 -1.81
CA PRO A 162 10.40 -17.94 -3.02
C PRO A 162 11.31 -19.14 -3.31
N ASP A 163 11.77 -19.86 -2.28
CA ASP A 163 12.58 -21.06 -2.43
C ASP A 163 11.76 -22.22 -3.00
N GLY A 164 10.61 -22.53 -2.38
CA GLY A 164 9.73 -23.60 -2.84
C GLY A 164 9.22 -23.34 -4.26
N VAL A 165 8.79 -22.11 -4.57
CA VAL A 165 8.39 -21.74 -5.95
C VAL A 165 9.54 -21.96 -6.93
N THR A 166 10.77 -21.53 -6.59
CA THR A 166 11.96 -21.78 -7.42
C THR A 166 12.20 -23.28 -7.63
N LEU A 167 12.11 -24.09 -6.57
CA LEU A 167 12.29 -25.54 -6.63
C LEU A 167 11.23 -26.24 -7.52
N GLN A 168 9.96 -25.83 -7.41
CA GLN A 168 8.87 -26.35 -8.25
C GLN A 168 9.02 -25.93 -9.72
N GLN A 169 9.53 -24.72 -9.99
CA GLN A 169 9.71 -24.21 -11.34
C GLN A 169 10.94 -24.82 -12.03
N GLN A 170 12.09 -24.78 -11.35
CA GLN A 170 13.43 -25.01 -11.93
C GLN A 170 14.09 -26.33 -11.48
N GLY A 171 13.58 -27.00 -10.45
CA GLY A 171 14.16 -28.22 -9.90
C GLY A 171 15.36 -27.98 -8.98
N PRO A 172 16.06 -29.05 -8.55
CA PRO A 172 17.11 -28.97 -7.53
C PRO A 172 18.42 -28.37 -8.06
N SER A 173 18.57 -28.21 -9.37
CA SER A 173 19.70 -27.50 -10.00
C SER A 173 19.81 -26.04 -9.54
N ALA A 174 18.68 -25.39 -9.22
CA ALA A 174 18.61 -24.03 -8.70
C ALA A 174 19.02 -23.88 -7.20
N PHE A 175 19.58 -24.94 -6.62
CA PHE A 175 20.00 -25.03 -5.21
C PHE A 175 21.46 -25.50 -5.09
N PRO A 176 22.13 -25.23 -3.96
CA PRO A 176 23.51 -25.69 -3.70
C PRO A 176 23.63 -27.20 -3.87
N ALA A 177 24.76 -27.67 -4.42
CA ALA A 177 24.95 -29.08 -4.77
C ALA A 177 24.73 -30.04 -3.60
N ALA A 178 25.13 -29.64 -2.38
CA ALA A 178 24.98 -30.43 -1.15
C ALA A 178 23.51 -30.64 -0.73
N ASP A 179 22.60 -29.69 -0.99
CA ASP A 179 21.19 -29.81 -0.63
C ASP A 179 20.42 -30.74 -1.58
N ARG A 180 20.85 -30.87 -2.85
CA ARG A 180 20.08 -31.56 -3.92
C ARG A 180 19.66 -32.99 -3.56
N PRO A 181 20.51 -33.85 -2.97
CA PRO A 181 20.10 -35.19 -2.57
C PRO A 181 19.03 -35.18 -1.46
N ALA A 182 19.05 -34.19 -0.56
CA ALA A 182 18.03 -34.04 0.47
C ALA A 182 16.69 -33.58 -0.14
N LEU A 183 16.71 -32.60 -1.04
CA LEU A 183 15.52 -32.14 -1.77
C LEU A 183 14.82 -33.31 -2.50
N ILE A 184 15.60 -34.16 -3.18
CA ILE A 184 15.09 -35.33 -3.91
C ILE A 184 14.51 -36.38 -2.93
N ARG A 185 15.18 -36.67 -1.81
CA ARG A 185 14.65 -37.58 -0.77
C ARG A 185 13.33 -37.07 -0.16
N MET A 186 13.22 -35.78 0.14
CA MET A 186 11.98 -35.16 0.65
C MET A 186 10.84 -35.18 -0.38
N ASN A 187 11.15 -35.40 -1.66
CA ASN A 187 10.19 -35.59 -2.75
C ASN A 187 9.99 -37.07 -3.11
N ASP A 188 10.05 -37.98 -2.13
CA ASP A 188 9.93 -39.45 -2.30
C ASP A 188 10.90 -40.03 -3.36
N GLY A 189 12.11 -39.46 -3.48
CA GLY A 189 13.09 -39.86 -4.49
C GLY A 189 12.88 -39.25 -5.88
N SER A 190 11.80 -38.49 -6.09
CA SER A 190 11.47 -37.90 -7.39
C SER A 190 12.28 -36.64 -7.70
N ALA A 191 12.87 -36.59 -8.90
CA ALA A 191 13.44 -35.37 -9.47
C ALA A 191 12.38 -34.40 -10.04
N ASN A 192 11.10 -34.81 -10.13
CA ASN A 192 10.01 -33.97 -10.61
C ASN A 192 9.32 -33.24 -9.44
N PHE A 193 9.59 -31.93 -9.33
CA PHE A 193 9.09 -31.08 -8.25
C PHE A 193 7.74 -30.38 -8.53
N LYS A 194 7.02 -30.69 -9.63
CA LYS A 194 5.74 -30.01 -9.95
C LYS A 194 4.65 -30.16 -8.88
N ARG A 195 4.70 -31.24 -8.07
CA ARG A 195 3.79 -31.46 -6.93
C ARG A 195 4.15 -30.72 -5.64
N TRP A 196 5.36 -30.14 -5.56
CA TRP A 196 5.94 -29.62 -4.32
C TRP A 196 5.08 -28.49 -3.71
N LYS A 197 4.86 -28.52 -2.40
CA LYS A 197 4.13 -27.50 -1.62
C LYS A 197 5.02 -26.78 -0.62
N ALA A 198 5.91 -27.49 0.06
CA ALA A 198 6.74 -26.98 1.15
C ALA A 198 7.73 -25.87 0.74
N ASN A 199 8.42 -25.26 1.72
CA ASN A 199 9.58 -24.41 1.47
C ASN A 199 10.82 -25.21 1.05
N GLY A 200 11.95 -24.54 0.79
CA GLY A 200 13.18 -25.21 0.37
C GLY A 200 13.76 -26.19 1.40
N LYS A 201 13.31 -26.17 2.66
CA LYS A 201 13.74 -27.10 3.72
C LYS A 201 12.65 -28.12 4.08
N GLY A 202 11.65 -28.30 3.21
CA GLY A 202 10.61 -29.32 3.36
C GLY A 202 9.59 -29.03 4.46
N VAL A 203 9.42 -27.77 4.88
CA VAL A 203 8.39 -27.34 5.84
C VAL A 203 7.17 -26.76 5.10
N ASP A 204 5.97 -27.20 5.49
CA ASP A 204 4.70 -26.69 4.99
C ASP A 204 4.36 -25.36 5.69
N LEU A 205 4.56 -24.25 4.97
CA LEU A 205 4.43 -22.89 5.54
C LEU A 205 3.01 -22.55 5.99
N ASN A 206 1.98 -23.19 5.44
CA ASN A 206 0.59 -23.02 5.89
C ASN A 206 0.19 -24.05 6.97
N ARG A 207 1.18 -24.65 7.63
CA ARG A 207 1.04 -25.45 8.86
C ARG A 207 1.98 -24.99 9.98
N GLN A 208 2.58 -23.81 9.82
CA GLN A 208 3.62 -23.26 10.69
C GLN A 208 3.11 -22.25 11.72
N TYR A 209 1.85 -21.80 11.64
CA TYR A 209 1.34 -20.77 12.54
C TYR A 209 0.77 -21.37 13.84
N PRO A 210 0.84 -20.68 14.98
CA PRO A 210 0.40 -21.20 16.29
C PRO A 210 -1.13 -21.16 16.46
N ALA A 211 -1.87 -21.74 15.52
CA ALA A 211 -3.33 -21.92 15.55
C ALA A 211 -3.66 -23.40 15.74
N GLN A 212 -3.87 -23.83 16.99
CA GLN A 212 -4.04 -25.25 17.36
C GLN A 212 -2.94 -26.17 16.81
N TRP A 213 -1.71 -25.66 16.67
CA TRP A 213 -0.57 -26.34 16.03
C TRP A 213 -0.27 -27.77 16.53
N PRO A 214 -0.45 -28.14 17.81
CA PRO A 214 -0.34 -29.53 18.26
C PRO A 214 -1.32 -30.50 17.56
N TYR A 215 -2.52 -30.03 17.22
CA TYR A 215 -3.66 -30.83 16.76
C TYR A 215 -3.87 -30.82 15.23
N ILE A 216 -2.90 -30.31 14.46
CA ILE A 216 -2.93 -30.29 12.99
C ILE A 216 -3.12 -31.72 12.45
N ALA A 217 -4.10 -31.91 11.56
CA ALA A 217 -4.44 -33.21 11.00
C ALA A 217 -3.48 -33.63 9.88
N ASN A 218 -3.16 -34.93 9.86
CA ASN A 218 -2.31 -35.62 8.88
C ASN A 218 -0.95 -34.92 8.59
N PRO A 219 -0.17 -34.56 9.62
CA PRO A 219 1.17 -34.01 9.42
C PRO A 219 2.12 -35.09 8.90
N ALA A 220 3.09 -34.72 8.06
CA ALA A 220 4.23 -35.60 7.81
C ALA A 220 5.12 -35.67 9.06
N SER A 221 5.81 -36.79 9.28
CA SER A 221 6.66 -37.02 10.46
C SER A 221 8.04 -36.34 10.37
N ALA A 222 8.49 -36.03 9.16
CA ALA A 222 9.79 -35.44 8.85
C ALA A 222 9.66 -34.47 7.65
N PRO A 223 10.65 -33.63 7.35
CA PRO A 223 10.66 -32.75 6.18
C PRO A 223 10.29 -33.46 4.87
N HIS A 224 9.35 -32.88 4.12
CA HIS A 224 8.66 -33.56 3.01
C HIS A 224 8.11 -32.56 1.99
N TYR A 225 7.64 -33.03 0.84
CA TYR A 225 7.11 -32.14 -0.20
C TYR A 225 5.80 -31.42 0.19
N MET A 226 5.08 -31.92 1.20
CA MET A 226 3.89 -31.30 1.80
C MET A 226 3.67 -31.76 3.24
N ASN A 227 2.73 -31.14 3.96
CA ASN A 227 2.23 -31.55 5.27
C ASN A 227 3.21 -31.59 6.46
N TYR A 228 4.53 -31.48 6.28
CA TYR A 228 5.44 -31.40 7.43
C TYR A 228 5.28 -30.05 8.15
N LYS A 229 4.68 -30.08 9.33
CA LYS A 229 4.35 -28.86 10.10
C LYS A 229 5.53 -28.19 10.80
N GLY A 230 6.75 -28.73 10.69
CA GLY A 230 7.92 -28.33 11.47
C GLY A 230 8.02 -29.05 12.83
N ALA A 231 9.10 -28.77 13.58
CA ALA A 231 9.28 -29.20 14.96
C ALA A 231 8.61 -28.24 15.97
N ALA A 232 8.45 -26.97 15.60
CA ALA A 232 7.74 -25.95 16.37
C ALA A 232 7.01 -24.96 15.42
N PRO A 233 5.96 -24.25 15.87
CA PRO A 233 5.38 -23.15 15.10
C PRO A 233 6.38 -21.99 14.96
N LEU A 234 6.31 -21.28 13.84
CA LEU A 234 7.19 -20.16 13.45
C LEU A 234 8.69 -20.48 13.49
N GLN A 235 9.03 -21.75 13.26
CA GLN A 235 10.40 -22.23 13.02
C GLN A 235 10.92 -21.74 11.66
N ALA A 236 10.10 -21.85 10.60
CA ALA A 236 10.46 -21.44 9.25
C ALA A 236 10.52 -19.91 9.14
N LYS A 237 11.61 -19.39 8.59
CA LYS A 237 11.83 -17.93 8.43
C LYS A 237 10.67 -17.25 7.71
N GLU A 238 10.10 -17.88 6.69
CA GLU A 238 9.04 -17.31 5.87
C GLU A 238 7.75 -17.09 6.68
N SER A 239 7.29 -18.12 7.40
CA SER A 239 6.10 -18.02 8.26
C SER A 239 6.31 -17.05 9.43
N LYS A 240 7.52 -17.03 10.01
CA LYS A 240 7.89 -16.10 11.08
C LYS A 240 7.89 -14.64 10.60
N ALA A 241 8.44 -14.36 9.43
CA ALA A 241 8.42 -13.02 8.83
C ALA A 241 6.98 -12.54 8.55
N MET A 242 6.12 -13.41 8.03
CA MET A 242 4.69 -13.13 7.85
C MET A 242 3.95 -12.85 9.17
N ALA A 243 4.26 -13.58 10.24
CA ALA A 243 3.68 -13.34 11.56
C ALA A 243 4.13 -11.99 12.14
N ASN A 244 5.43 -11.70 12.08
CA ASN A 244 6.01 -10.42 12.50
C ASN A 244 5.39 -9.24 11.72
N LEU A 245 5.22 -9.37 10.40
CA LEU A 245 4.58 -8.35 9.56
C LEU A 245 3.14 -8.07 10.01
N ALA A 246 2.33 -9.12 10.19
CA ALA A 246 0.93 -8.97 10.58
C ALA A 246 0.80 -8.32 11.97
N GLN A 247 1.69 -8.67 12.92
CA GLN A 247 1.76 -8.02 14.23
C GLN A 247 2.17 -6.54 14.13
N MET A 248 3.17 -6.23 13.31
CA MET A 248 3.68 -4.87 13.10
C MET A 248 2.64 -3.92 12.49
N ILE A 249 1.88 -4.38 11.49
CA ILE A 249 0.94 -3.52 10.74
C ILE A 249 -0.51 -3.60 11.23
N ASN A 250 -0.85 -4.59 12.08
CA ASN A 250 -2.19 -4.83 12.65
C ASN A 250 -3.33 -4.60 11.61
N PRO A 251 -3.33 -5.32 10.48
CA PRO A 251 -4.20 -5.02 9.35
C PRO A 251 -5.67 -5.28 9.74
N GLU A 252 -6.62 -4.64 9.07
CA GLU A 252 -8.07 -4.73 9.34
C GLU A 252 -8.74 -5.95 8.68
N LEU A 253 -8.03 -6.58 7.74
CA LEU A 253 -8.47 -7.73 6.95
C LEU A 253 -7.22 -8.41 6.38
N ALA A 254 -7.20 -9.74 6.35
CA ALA A 254 -6.11 -10.52 5.76
C ALA A 254 -6.63 -11.52 4.71
N ILE A 255 -5.99 -11.61 3.56
CA ILE A 255 -6.34 -12.58 2.50
C ILE A 255 -5.11 -13.41 2.12
N SER A 256 -5.24 -14.72 2.30
CA SER A 256 -4.22 -15.71 1.95
C SER A 256 -4.64 -16.40 0.65
N TYR A 257 -4.09 -16.01 -0.49
CA TYR A 257 -4.47 -16.60 -1.77
C TYR A 257 -3.73 -17.92 -2.00
N HIS A 258 -4.49 -18.95 -2.36
CA HIS A 258 -4.03 -20.31 -2.63
C HIS A 258 -4.57 -20.83 -3.97
N THR A 259 -4.18 -22.04 -4.38
CA THR A 259 -4.84 -22.77 -5.47
C THR A 259 -4.93 -24.27 -5.16
N ALA A 260 -6.04 -24.97 -5.43
CA ALA A 260 -7.18 -24.61 -6.26
C ALA A 260 -8.47 -25.31 -5.82
N GLY A 261 -9.62 -24.78 -6.25
CA GLY A 261 -10.92 -25.42 -6.04
C GLY A 261 -12.14 -24.53 -6.27
N GLU A 262 -11.97 -23.23 -6.51
CA GLU A 262 -13.05 -22.24 -6.57
C GLU A 262 -13.88 -22.23 -5.27
N ILE A 263 -13.16 -22.30 -4.13
CA ILE A 263 -13.71 -22.32 -2.77
C ILE A 263 -13.05 -21.26 -1.89
N VAL A 264 -13.69 -20.95 -0.75
CA VAL A 264 -13.18 -19.96 0.21
C VAL A 264 -13.36 -20.45 1.65
N TYR A 265 -12.25 -20.57 2.38
CA TYR A 265 -12.28 -20.69 3.84
C TYR A 265 -12.35 -19.28 4.46
N TRP A 266 -13.08 -19.13 5.57
CA TRP A 266 -13.40 -17.81 6.15
C TRP A 266 -13.59 -17.83 7.68
N ASN A 267 -13.39 -18.99 8.32
CA ASN A 267 -13.74 -19.22 9.71
C ASN A 267 -12.81 -20.27 10.31
N PHE A 268 -12.24 -19.95 11.49
CA PHE A 268 -11.47 -20.88 12.30
C PHE A 268 -11.58 -20.41 13.75
N HIS A 269 -12.41 -21.07 14.56
CA HIS A 269 -12.72 -20.69 15.95
C HIS A 269 -13.04 -19.19 16.14
N THR A 270 -13.67 -18.56 15.12
CA THR A 270 -14.08 -17.17 15.14
C THR A 270 -15.04 -16.91 16.32
N LEU A 271 -14.73 -15.91 17.16
CA LEU A 271 -15.59 -15.51 18.28
C LEU A 271 -17.03 -15.20 17.81
N ALA A 272 -18.03 -15.55 18.61
CA ALA A 272 -19.44 -15.58 18.20
C ALA A 272 -19.94 -14.22 17.66
N GLU A 273 -19.54 -13.13 18.30
CA GLU A 273 -19.84 -11.75 17.90
C GLU A 273 -19.24 -11.35 16.53
N ASN A 274 -18.16 -12.02 16.11
CA ASN A 274 -17.46 -11.77 14.86
C ASN A 274 -17.96 -12.64 13.69
N VAL A 275 -18.65 -13.77 13.95
CA VAL A 275 -19.13 -14.70 12.91
C VAL A 275 -19.99 -14.00 11.86
N SER A 276 -20.89 -13.11 12.28
CA SER A 276 -21.78 -12.36 11.36
C SER A 276 -21.02 -11.39 10.45
N ARG A 277 -19.96 -10.76 10.97
CA ARG A 277 -19.08 -9.84 10.22
C ARG A 277 -18.28 -10.63 9.16
N ASP A 278 -17.63 -11.70 9.59
CA ASP A 278 -16.74 -12.49 8.74
C ASP A 278 -17.53 -13.22 7.64
N ARG A 279 -18.70 -13.77 7.99
CA ARG A 279 -19.62 -14.39 7.03
C ARG A 279 -20.12 -13.40 5.99
N ALA A 280 -20.38 -12.15 6.35
CA ALA A 280 -20.85 -11.13 5.39
C ALA A 280 -19.77 -10.74 4.38
N ILE A 281 -18.50 -10.64 4.81
CA ILE A 281 -17.35 -10.39 3.92
C ILE A 281 -17.12 -11.60 3.00
N ALA A 282 -17.10 -12.81 3.55
CA ALA A 282 -16.98 -14.05 2.78
C ALA A 282 -18.10 -14.19 1.72
N THR A 283 -19.35 -13.95 2.11
CA THR A 283 -20.51 -14.01 1.21
C THR A 283 -20.42 -12.94 0.12
N SER A 284 -19.90 -11.74 0.43
CA SER A 284 -19.64 -10.69 -0.57
C SER A 284 -18.64 -11.16 -1.63
N TYR A 285 -17.53 -11.77 -1.22
CA TYR A 285 -16.52 -12.30 -2.13
C TYR A 285 -17.04 -13.49 -2.96
N ALA A 286 -17.78 -14.42 -2.34
CA ALA A 286 -18.42 -15.55 -3.02
C ALA A 286 -19.40 -15.09 -4.11
N ALA A 287 -20.21 -14.06 -3.84
CA ALA A 287 -21.14 -13.48 -4.81
C ALA A 287 -20.44 -12.82 -6.00
N MET A 288 -19.25 -12.22 -5.80
CA MET A 288 -18.47 -11.62 -6.89
C MET A 288 -17.74 -12.64 -7.77
N THR A 289 -17.27 -13.74 -7.18
CA THR A 289 -16.39 -14.73 -7.84
C THR A 289 -17.13 -15.97 -8.35
N GLY A 290 -18.31 -16.26 -7.80
CA GLY A 290 -18.99 -17.55 -7.91
C GLY A 290 -18.40 -18.65 -7.03
N TYR A 291 -17.43 -18.34 -6.16
CA TYR A 291 -16.73 -19.36 -5.36
C TYR A 291 -17.58 -19.85 -4.19
N ARG A 292 -17.50 -21.16 -3.91
CA ARG A 292 -18.29 -21.78 -2.84
C ARG A 292 -17.63 -21.58 -1.47
N LEU A 293 -18.36 -20.98 -0.53
CA LEU A 293 -17.92 -20.94 0.86
C LEU A 293 -17.76 -22.35 1.43
N VAL A 294 -16.65 -22.57 2.12
CA VAL A 294 -16.48 -23.77 2.95
C VAL A 294 -17.33 -23.60 4.21
N ALA A 295 -18.06 -24.65 4.58
CA ALA A 295 -18.80 -24.68 5.84
C ALA A 295 -17.83 -24.85 7.02
N PRO A 296 -17.97 -24.07 8.11
CA PRO A 296 -17.23 -24.32 9.34
C PRO A 296 -17.47 -25.76 9.84
N THR A 297 -16.44 -26.36 10.44
CA THR A 297 -16.54 -27.69 11.06
C THR A 297 -16.20 -27.56 12.56
N ALA A 298 -16.63 -28.50 13.39
CA ALA A 298 -16.38 -28.45 14.82
C ALA A 298 -14.89 -28.63 15.18
N ASN A 299 -14.17 -29.46 14.41
CA ASN A 299 -12.76 -29.78 14.62
C ASN A 299 -11.95 -29.48 13.33
N PRO A 300 -11.72 -28.20 12.98
CA PRO A 300 -10.92 -27.83 11.83
C PRO A 300 -9.43 -28.11 12.09
N SER A 301 -8.70 -28.61 11.09
CA SER A 301 -7.23 -28.66 11.17
C SER A 301 -6.68 -27.24 11.03
N GLY A 302 -6.08 -26.71 12.09
CA GLY A 302 -5.42 -25.41 12.06
C GLY A 302 -4.01 -25.43 11.46
N GLY A 303 -3.21 -24.46 11.90
CA GLY A 303 -1.82 -24.25 11.48
C GLY A 303 -1.64 -23.23 10.35
N GLY A 304 -2.73 -22.80 9.70
CA GLY A 304 -2.72 -21.85 8.60
C GLY A 304 -2.57 -20.39 9.03
N PHE A 305 -2.14 -19.55 8.09
CA PHE A 305 -1.95 -18.11 8.32
C PHE A 305 -3.26 -17.42 8.75
N THR A 306 -4.37 -17.74 8.07
CA THR A 306 -5.71 -17.21 8.35
C THR A 306 -6.26 -17.69 9.68
N ASP A 307 -5.99 -18.94 10.04
CA ASP A 307 -6.45 -19.58 11.27
C ASP A 307 -5.87 -18.84 12.50
N TRP A 308 -4.58 -18.52 12.39
CA TRP A 308 -3.84 -17.72 13.35
C TRP A 308 -4.29 -16.25 13.33
N PHE A 309 -4.51 -15.67 12.15
CA PHE A 309 -4.97 -14.28 12.06
C PHE A 309 -6.33 -14.08 12.76
N ILE A 310 -7.30 -14.94 12.47
CA ILE A 310 -8.65 -14.90 13.06
C ILE A 310 -8.57 -15.04 14.59
N THR A 311 -7.77 -15.99 15.08
CA THR A 311 -7.69 -16.31 16.52
C THR A 311 -6.74 -15.44 17.34
N GLN A 312 -5.91 -14.59 16.72
CA GLN A 312 -5.04 -13.65 17.45
C GLN A 312 -5.48 -12.21 17.32
N PHE A 313 -5.98 -11.79 16.15
CA PHE A 313 -6.40 -10.41 15.90
C PHE A 313 -7.91 -10.21 16.08
N HIS A 314 -8.70 -11.29 16.13
CA HIS A 314 -10.17 -11.27 16.14
C HIS A 314 -10.77 -10.47 14.96
N LYS A 315 -10.02 -10.38 13.86
CA LYS A 315 -10.33 -9.67 12.62
C LYS A 315 -10.56 -10.67 11.48
N PRO A 316 -11.31 -10.31 10.43
CA PRO A 316 -11.64 -11.23 9.35
C PRO A 316 -10.39 -11.67 8.58
N ALA A 317 -10.36 -12.95 8.18
CA ALA A 317 -9.47 -13.41 7.12
C ALA A 317 -10.17 -14.40 6.19
N LEU A 318 -9.72 -14.43 4.93
CA LEU A 318 -10.19 -15.38 3.92
C LEU A 318 -9.02 -16.15 3.30
N THR A 319 -9.29 -17.39 2.92
CA THR A 319 -8.39 -18.26 2.15
C THR A 319 -9.08 -18.67 0.84
N PRO A 320 -8.97 -17.86 -0.25
CA PRO A 320 -9.53 -18.22 -1.54
C PRO A 320 -8.60 -19.18 -2.31
N GLU A 321 -9.17 -20.31 -2.73
CA GLU A 321 -8.52 -21.32 -3.56
C GLU A 321 -8.80 -21.04 -5.04
N LEU A 322 -7.95 -20.22 -5.66
CA LEU A 322 -8.17 -19.67 -7.00
C LEU A 322 -8.09 -20.75 -8.09
N GLY A 323 -9.00 -20.64 -9.07
CA GLY A 323 -9.03 -21.50 -10.26
C GLY A 323 -9.48 -22.94 -9.98
N ARG A 324 -9.64 -23.71 -11.07
CA ARG A 324 -10.09 -25.11 -11.00
C ARG A 324 -8.95 -26.05 -10.61
N ALA A 325 -9.29 -27.12 -9.90
CA ALA A 325 -8.32 -28.06 -9.35
C ALA A 325 -7.52 -28.80 -10.45
N ASN A 326 -6.18 -28.71 -10.41
CA ASN A 326 -5.26 -29.38 -11.33
C ASN A 326 -4.43 -30.49 -10.65
N GLY A 327 -5.09 -31.33 -9.84
CA GLY A 327 -4.48 -32.44 -9.13
C GLY A 327 -3.30 -32.03 -8.23
N ASN A 328 -2.20 -32.78 -8.31
CA ASN A 328 -0.95 -32.49 -7.59
C ASN A 328 0.06 -31.74 -8.47
N SER A 329 -0.37 -30.58 -9.01
CA SER A 329 0.46 -29.66 -9.79
C SER A 329 0.08 -28.20 -9.52
N HIS A 330 0.69 -27.26 -10.24
CA HIS A 330 0.24 -25.88 -10.33
C HIS A 330 -1.00 -25.75 -11.22
N VAL A 331 -1.81 -24.70 -11.01
CA VAL A 331 -2.90 -24.32 -11.93
C VAL A 331 -2.29 -23.86 -13.26
N PRO A 332 -2.77 -24.36 -14.42
CA PRO A 332 -2.19 -24.01 -15.72
C PRO A 332 -2.52 -22.57 -16.11
N LEU A 333 -1.64 -21.95 -16.89
CA LEU A 333 -1.77 -20.56 -17.35
C LEU A 333 -3.04 -20.29 -18.18
N SER A 334 -3.64 -21.33 -18.77
CA SER A 334 -4.94 -21.25 -19.46
C SER A 334 -6.10 -20.82 -18.56
N GLU A 335 -6.02 -21.05 -17.24
CA GLU A 335 -7.03 -20.58 -16.28
C GLU A 335 -6.91 -19.08 -15.98
N TRP A 336 -5.84 -18.39 -16.41
CA TRP A 336 -5.59 -16.99 -16.06
C TRP A 336 -6.79 -16.08 -16.35
N ASN A 337 -7.36 -16.14 -17.56
CA ASN A 337 -8.47 -15.28 -17.95
C ASN A 337 -9.74 -15.52 -17.11
N ARG A 338 -9.97 -16.76 -16.63
CA ARG A 338 -11.06 -17.11 -15.72
C ARG A 338 -10.82 -16.51 -14.33
N ILE A 339 -9.64 -16.76 -13.76
CA ILE A 339 -9.23 -16.26 -12.44
C ILE A 339 -9.30 -14.74 -12.42
N TRP A 340 -8.73 -14.08 -13.43
CA TRP A 340 -8.76 -12.62 -13.58
C TRP A 340 -10.18 -12.08 -13.69
N GLY A 341 -11.01 -12.68 -14.56
CA GLY A 341 -12.41 -12.26 -14.75
C GLY A 341 -13.27 -12.39 -13.49
N GLN A 342 -13.03 -13.40 -12.67
CA GLN A 342 -13.71 -13.61 -11.39
C GLN A 342 -13.21 -12.65 -10.29
N ASN A 343 -11.91 -12.39 -10.23
CA ASN A 343 -11.29 -11.83 -9.02
C ASN A 343 -10.91 -10.36 -9.11
N ARG A 344 -10.65 -9.77 -10.29
CA ARG A 344 -9.98 -8.47 -10.45
C ARG A 344 -10.55 -7.33 -9.60
N ASP A 345 -11.86 -7.31 -9.38
CA ASP A 345 -12.57 -6.24 -8.64
C ASP A 345 -12.78 -6.54 -7.14
N THR A 346 -12.39 -7.72 -6.65
CA THR A 346 -12.61 -8.15 -5.25
C THR A 346 -11.80 -7.36 -4.22
N GLY A 347 -10.60 -6.89 -4.59
CA GLY A 347 -9.77 -6.03 -3.74
C GLY A 347 -10.44 -4.70 -3.42
N TRP A 348 -11.23 -4.13 -4.33
CA TRP A 348 -12.02 -2.92 -4.06
C TRP A 348 -13.10 -3.14 -2.99
N MET A 349 -13.76 -4.30 -3.02
CA MET A 349 -14.69 -4.72 -1.97
C MET A 349 -13.96 -4.92 -0.64
N PHE A 350 -12.77 -5.53 -0.64
CA PHE A 350 -11.93 -5.64 0.55
C PHE A 350 -11.52 -4.27 1.10
N ALA A 351 -11.14 -3.31 0.26
CA ALA A 351 -10.83 -1.92 0.65
C ALA A 351 -12.00 -1.24 1.37
N GLU A 352 -13.22 -1.30 0.80
CA GLU A 352 -14.41 -0.75 1.45
C GLU A 352 -14.71 -1.43 2.79
N ARG A 353 -14.62 -2.77 2.86
CA ARG A 353 -14.88 -3.53 4.09
C ARG A 353 -13.83 -3.29 5.18
N ALA A 354 -12.56 -3.13 4.82
CA ALA A 354 -11.48 -2.83 5.77
C ALA A 354 -11.61 -1.41 6.33
N TYR A 355 -11.81 -0.41 5.48
CA TYR A 355 -11.99 0.97 5.92
C TYR A 355 -13.26 1.14 6.78
N SER A 356 -14.36 0.47 6.43
CA SER A 356 -15.58 0.45 7.24
C SER A 356 -15.41 -0.21 8.61
N GLN A 357 -14.44 -1.12 8.78
CA GLN A 357 -14.07 -1.67 10.10
C GLN A 357 -13.19 -0.68 10.86
N TRP A 358 -12.16 -0.15 10.21
CA TRP A 358 -11.27 0.86 10.80
C TRP A 358 -12.03 2.06 11.37
N MET A 359 -12.98 2.62 10.61
CA MET A 359 -13.79 3.78 11.04
C MET A 359 -14.80 3.50 12.17
N LYS A 360 -14.94 2.25 12.63
CA LYS A 360 -15.71 1.89 13.82
C LYS A 360 -14.88 1.94 15.11
N SER A 361 -13.55 1.78 15.02
CA SER A 361 -12.65 2.01 16.16
C SER A 361 -12.27 3.49 16.31
N GLN A 362 -12.36 4.27 15.22
CA GLN A 362 -12.10 5.72 15.26
C GLN A 362 -13.21 6.48 16.00
N LYS A 363 -12.84 7.19 17.08
CA LYS A 363 -13.71 8.15 17.77
C LYS A 363 -13.58 9.53 17.15
N ALA A 364 -14.65 10.32 17.21
CA ALA A 364 -14.56 11.74 16.93
C ALA A 364 -14.02 12.47 18.18
N THR A 365 -13.11 13.41 17.98
CA THR A 365 -12.47 14.18 19.04
C THR A 365 -12.55 15.67 18.71
N GLU A 366 -12.97 16.49 19.67
CA GLU A 366 -12.92 17.96 19.56
C GLU A 366 -11.46 18.42 19.40
N ALA A 367 -11.23 19.36 18.48
CA ALA A 367 -9.91 19.83 18.13
C ALA A 367 -9.91 21.35 17.93
N THR A 368 -8.87 22.02 18.42
CA THR A 368 -8.78 23.48 18.41
C THR A 368 -7.66 23.98 17.51
N GLY A 369 -7.80 25.20 17.00
CA GLY A 369 -6.82 25.87 16.15
C GLY A 369 -7.18 25.86 14.67
N ALA A 370 -6.16 25.98 13.82
CA ALA A 370 -6.30 26.09 12.38
C ALA A 370 -5.59 24.93 11.67
N ILE A 371 -6.16 24.53 10.53
CA ILE A 371 -5.47 23.74 9.51
C ILE A 371 -5.37 24.53 8.22
N ARG A 372 -4.40 24.21 7.36
CA ARG A 372 -4.29 24.77 6.02
C ARG A 372 -4.41 23.69 4.96
N LEU A 373 -5.42 23.80 4.11
CA LEU A 373 -5.64 22.91 2.98
C LEU A 373 -4.72 23.30 1.81
N THR A 374 -3.94 22.34 1.28
CA THR A 374 -2.89 22.63 0.27
C THR A 374 -3.28 22.35 -1.18
N ARG A 375 -4.44 21.72 -1.43
CA ARG A 375 -5.07 21.59 -2.75
C ARG A 375 -6.59 21.64 -2.60
N THR A 376 -7.36 21.93 -3.65
CA THR A 376 -8.82 21.84 -3.57
C THR A 376 -9.26 20.40 -3.24
N GLU A 377 -10.16 20.24 -2.26
CA GLU A 377 -10.69 18.94 -1.84
C GLU A 377 -12.21 18.86 -1.97
N THR A 378 -12.74 17.64 -2.01
CA THR A 378 -14.17 17.39 -1.89
C THR A 378 -14.61 17.50 -0.42
N ALA A 379 -15.72 18.19 -0.15
CA ALA A 379 -16.36 18.25 1.16
C ALA A 379 -17.56 17.30 1.27
N TYR A 380 -17.72 16.70 2.45
CA TYR A 380 -18.70 15.65 2.73
C TYR A 380 -19.56 16.01 3.94
N ALA A 381 -20.77 15.44 3.99
CA ALA A 381 -21.69 15.58 5.12
C ALA A 381 -21.24 14.81 6.38
N SER A 382 -20.48 13.72 6.21
CA SER A 382 -19.98 12.85 7.28
C SER A 382 -18.61 12.27 6.90
N PRO A 383 -17.80 11.81 7.88
CA PRO A 383 -16.47 11.25 7.64
C PRO A 383 -16.53 9.78 7.20
N GLU A 384 -17.03 9.51 5.99
CA GLU A 384 -17.25 8.15 5.46
C GLU A 384 -17.09 8.08 3.93
N LEU A 385 -16.53 6.98 3.39
CA LEU A 385 -16.29 6.77 1.94
C LEU A 385 -17.53 6.84 1.03
N ARG A 386 -18.75 6.70 1.60
CA ARG A 386 -20.02 6.82 0.88
C ARG A 386 -20.87 8.01 1.36
N ALA A 387 -20.28 8.92 2.13
CA ALA A 387 -20.95 10.14 2.56
C ALA A 387 -21.36 11.00 1.36
N LYS A 388 -22.47 11.72 1.49
CA LYS A 388 -22.91 12.67 0.46
C LYS A 388 -21.84 13.76 0.28
N GLN A 389 -21.29 13.86 -0.93
CA GLN A 389 -20.49 15.00 -1.37
C GLN A 389 -21.38 16.25 -1.43
N ILE A 390 -20.89 17.37 -0.88
CA ILE A 390 -21.66 18.61 -0.72
C ILE A 390 -21.12 19.75 -1.57
N ASP A 391 -19.79 19.92 -1.61
CA ASP A 391 -19.13 21.05 -2.27
C ASP A 391 -17.64 20.76 -2.50
N SER A 392 -16.91 21.71 -3.09
CA SER A 392 -15.44 21.75 -3.14
C SER A 392 -14.88 22.79 -2.16
N ILE A 393 -13.89 22.41 -1.36
CA ILE A 393 -13.17 23.30 -0.45
C ILE A 393 -11.85 23.70 -1.11
N PHE A 394 -11.67 25.00 -1.35
CA PHE A 394 -10.48 25.56 -1.98
C PHE A 394 -9.29 25.64 -1.02
N THR A 395 -8.08 25.88 -1.56
CA THR A 395 -6.87 26.07 -0.76
C THR A 395 -6.98 27.27 0.18
N GLY A 396 -6.77 27.07 1.48
CA GLY A 396 -6.91 28.13 2.48
C GLY A 396 -6.66 27.67 3.92
N LYS A 397 -6.62 28.62 4.86
CA LYS A 397 -6.69 28.34 6.30
C LYS A 397 -8.15 28.17 6.72
N TYR A 398 -8.43 27.18 7.54
CA TYR A 398 -9.75 26.89 8.09
C TYR A 398 -9.65 26.61 9.59
N THR A 399 -10.66 27.01 10.36
CA THR A 399 -10.80 26.58 11.75
C THR A 399 -11.10 25.09 11.77
N LEU A 400 -10.27 24.31 12.45
CA LEU A 400 -10.54 22.91 12.75
C LEU A 400 -11.57 22.86 13.89
N LEU A 401 -12.52 21.94 13.79
CA LEU A 401 -13.56 21.71 14.81
C LEU A 401 -13.36 20.33 15.46
N ARG A 402 -13.24 19.29 14.64
CA ARG A 402 -13.12 17.90 15.09
C ARG A 402 -12.20 17.10 14.17
N THR A 403 -11.67 16.00 14.67
CA THR A 403 -11.04 14.94 13.86
C THR A 403 -11.72 13.61 14.12
N LYS A 404 -11.73 12.72 13.12
CA LYS A 404 -12.14 11.31 13.26
C LYS A 404 -11.34 10.47 12.26
N GLY A 405 -10.37 9.70 12.74
CA GLY A 405 -9.46 8.96 11.86
C GLY A 405 -8.68 9.91 10.93
N ASP A 406 -8.74 9.65 9.63
CA ASP A 406 -8.14 10.46 8.55
C ASP A 406 -9.08 11.55 8.00
N TRP A 407 -10.09 11.95 8.79
CA TRP A 407 -10.97 13.08 8.49
C TRP A 407 -10.78 14.25 9.46
N ALA A 408 -10.84 15.45 8.91
CA ALA A 408 -10.95 16.71 9.65
C ALA A 408 -12.31 17.36 9.34
N GLU A 409 -12.99 17.85 10.38
CA GLU A 409 -14.15 18.72 10.23
C GLU A 409 -13.69 20.18 10.34
N ILE A 410 -14.02 20.97 9.33
CA ILE A 410 -13.69 22.40 9.25
C ILE A 410 -14.93 23.28 9.34
N LYS A 411 -14.77 24.46 9.90
CA LYS A 411 -15.77 25.54 9.84
C LYS A 411 -15.75 26.18 8.45
N VAL A 412 -16.94 26.38 7.88
CA VAL A 412 -17.16 27.03 6.58
C VAL A 412 -18.32 28.04 6.67
N ALA A 413 -18.57 28.80 5.60
CA ALA A 413 -19.80 29.56 5.49
C ALA A 413 -21.01 28.61 5.53
N GLY A 414 -22.01 28.90 6.38
CA GLY A 414 -23.19 28.04 6.54
C GLY A 414 -22.96 26.72 7.29
N GLY A 415 -21.91 26.58 8.12
CA GLY A 415 -21.77 25.49 9.09
C GLY A 415 -20.41 24.82 9.10
N SER A 416 -20.39 23.49 9.07
CA SER A 416 -19.19 22.66 9.03
C SER A 416 -19.19 21.69 7.83
N ARG A 417 -18.01 21.18 7.45
CA ARG A 417 -17.85 20.11 6.45
C ARG A 417 -16.72 19.16 6.85
N TRP A 418 -16.87 17.89 6.53
CA TRP A 418 -15.80 16.90 6.65
C TRP A 418 -14.96 16.85 5.37
N ILE A 419 -13.64 16.80 5.51
CA ILE A 419 -12.65 16.63 4.44
C ILE A 419 -11.63 15.58 4.84
N ASN A 420 -10.98 14.93 3.87
CA ASN A 420 -9.84 14.06 4.14
C ASN A 420 -8.66 14.92 4.65
N SER A 421 -8.15 14.63 5.85
CA SER A 421 -7.15 15.47 6.55
C SER A 421 -5.75 15.39 5.96
N LYS A 422 -5.49 14.40 5.10
CA LYS A 422 -4.19 14.09 4.49
C LYS A 422 -3.55 15.22 3.69
N TYR A 423 -4.36 16.11 3.13
CA TYR A 423 -3.90 17.25 2.33
C TYR A 423 -3.93 18.57 3.12
N THR A 424 -3.89 18.46 4.45
CA THR A 424 -3.92 19.58 5.38
C THR A 424 -2.62 19.67 6.18
N LEU A 425 -2.16 20.89 6.41
CA LEU A 425 -1.11 21.20 7.37
C LEU A 425 -1.80 21.53 8.70
N ALA A 426 -1.43 20.84 9.77
CA ALA A 426 -1.84 21.23 11.12
C ALA A 426 -1.03 22.44 11.61
N GLY A 427 -1.69 23.37 12.30
CA GLY A 427 -1.03 24.53 12.91
C GLY A 427 -0.05 24.19 14.05
N PRO A 428 0.58 25.19 14.69
CA PRO A 428 0.41 26.63 14.44
C PRO A 428 0.94 27.08 13.07
N PHE A 429 0.56 28.30 12.69
CA PHE A 429 1.10 29.02 11.54
C PHE A 429 1.77 30.28 12.07
N ASP A 430 3.02 30.50 11.66
CA ASP A 430 3.86 31.53 12.26
C ASP A 430 3.47 32.93 11.75
N PRO A 431 3.66 34.00 12.54
CA PRO A 431 3.62 35.36 12.05
C PRO A 431 4.60 35.57 10.89
N ILE A 432 4.19 36.36 9.90
CA ILE A 432 5.04 36.74 8.76
C ILE A 432 5.91 37.92 9.22
N ALA A 433 7.11 37.62 9.70
CA ALA A 433 8.12 38.63 10.04
C ALA A 433 8.65 39.35 8.78
N GLU A 434 8.98 38.56 7.75
CA GLU A 434 9.49 39.06 6.47
C GLU A 434 8.38 39.04 5.41
N PRO A 435 7.75 40.19 5.08
CA PRO A 435 6.63 40.22 4.13
C PRO A 435 7.09 40.05 2.66
N LEU A 436 8.37 40.26 2.38
CA LEU A 436 8.95 40.22 1.04
C LEU A 436 10.32 39.53 1.10
N VAL A 437 10.51 38.47 0.31
CA VAL A 437 11.74 37.66 0.30
C VAL A 437 12.31 37.52 -1.12
N THR A 438 13.61 37.25 -1.24
CA THR A 438 14.29 37.00 -2.53
C THR A 438 15.41 35.96 -2.38
N ALA A 439 16.04 35.54 -3.47
CA ALA A 439 17.12 34.56 -3.48
C ALA A 439 18.13 34.82 -4.60
N ASP A 440 19.39 34.53 -4.32
CA ASP A 440 20.51 34.64 -5.27
C ASP A 440 20.54 33.49 -6.30
N GLN A 441 19.71 32.46 -6.10
CA GLN A 441 19.63 31.26 -6.94
C GLN A 441 18.18 30.89 -7.26
N ALA A 442 17.99 30.04 -8.29
CA ALA A 442 16.66 29.64 -8.75
C ALA A 442 15.95 28.71 -7.74
N ILE A 443 14.78 29.13 -7.25
CA ILE A 443 14.07 28.50 -6.13
C ILE A 443 13.17 27.37 -6.62
N ALA A 444 13.25 26.20 -5.98
CA ALA A 444 12.35 25.07 -6.24
C ALA A 444 10.95 25.33 -5.63
N MET A 445 9.91 25.23 -6.46
CA MET A 445 8.51 25.38 -6.04
C MET A 445 7.87 24.04 -5.66
N TYR A 446 6.95 24.07 -4.71
CA TYR A 446 6.12 22.93 -4.31
C TYR A 446 4.64 23.35 -4.31
N ARG A 447 3.70 22.43 -4.60
CA ARG A 447 2.25 22.71 -4.49
C ARG A 447 1.78 22.52 -3.05
N SER A 448 2.43 21.62 -2.31
CA SER A 448 2.27 21.37 -0.88
C SER A 448 3.62 21.08 -0.22
N PRO A 449 3.85 21.46 1.05
CA PRO A 449 4.93 20.93 1.89
C PRO A 449 4.85 19.41 2.12
N LEU A 450 3.76 18.77 1.68
CA LEU A 450 3.51 17.32 1.73
C LEU A 450 3.87 16.61 0.41
N ASP A 451 4.24 17.36 -0.64
CA ASP A 451 4.73 16.78 -1.90
C ASP A 451 6.16 16.26 -1.69
N ALA A 452 6.45 15.03 -2.13
CA ALA A 452 7.77 14.42 -1.98
C ALA A 452 8.85 15.12 -2.81
N GLU A 453 8.48 15.58 -4.02
CA GLU A 453 9.37 16.21 -4.99
C GLU A 453 8.85 17.60 -5.37
N PRO A 454 9.73 18.55 -5.73
CA PRO A 454 9.32 19.85 -6.24
C PRO A 454 8.65 19.75 -7.61
N MET A 455 8.03 20.85 -8.03
CA MET A 455 7.71 21.09 -9.43
C MET A 455 8.99 21.15 -10.26
N GLN A 456 8.89 20.73 -11.53
CA GLN A 456 9.99 20.80 -12.49
C GLN A 456 10.38 22.26 -12.80
N ASP A 457 9.40 23.15 -12.83
CA ASP A 457 9.60 24.60 -12.96
C ASP A 457 10.18 25.20 -11.67
N LYS A 458 11.11 26.15 -11.83
CA LYS A 458 11.71 26.93 -10.74
C LYS A 458 11.41 28.40 -10.90
N LEU A 459 11.44 29.13 -9.79
CA LEU A 459 11.45 30.60 -9.81
C LEU A 459 12.86 31.09 -10.12
N SER A 460 12.98 32.16 -10.90
CA SER A 460 14.26 32.83 -11.19
C SER A 460 14.88 33.42 -9.92
N ALA A 461 16.21 33.57 -9.92
CA ALA A 461 16.92 34.37 -8.92
C ALA A 461 16.53 35.86 -9.00
N GLY A 462 16.78 36.61 -7.92
CA GLY A 462 16.61 38.06 -7.82
C GLY A 462 15.18 38.58 -7.79
N ILE A 463 14.16 37.72 -7.86
CA ILE A 463 12.75 38.15 -7.83
C ILE A 463 12.30 38.42 -6.40
N SER A 464 11.52 39.49 -6.20
CA SER A 464 10.89 39.81 -4.91
C SER A 464 9.55 39.08 -4.77
N LEU A 465 9.38 38.30 -3.70
CA LEU A 465 8.25 37.41 -3.49
C LEU A 465 7.45 37.80 -2.23
N PRO A 466 6.19 38.23 -2.37
CA PRO A 466 5.32 38.48 -1.21
C PRO A 466 5.01 37.17 -0.48
N VAL A 467 5.30 37.13 0.82
CA VAL A 467 4.96 36.00 1.70
C VAL A 467 3.49 36.12 2.12
N ILE A 468 2.73 35.04 1.94
CA ILE A 468 1.30 34.94 2.28
C ILE A 468 1.05 34.04 3.51
N ASP A 469 2.01 33.17 3.84
CA ASP A 469 1.93 32.28 4.99
C ASP A 469 3.30 31.73 5.37
N LYS A 470 3.44 31.27 6.61
CA LYS A 470 4.60 30.52 7.10
C LYS A 470 4.15 29.31 7.92
N TRP A 471 4.80 28.18 7.65
CA TRP A 471 4.58 26.93 8.38
C TRP A 471 5.91 26.22 8.58
N LYS A 472 6.45 26.27 9.81
CA LYS A 472 7.76 25.68 10.15
C LYS A 472 8.87 26.26 9.26
N THR A 473 9.55 25.41 8.48
CA THR A 473 10.61 25.77 7.53
C THR A 473 10.10 26.11 6.13
N TRP A 474 8.78 26.29 5.95
CA TRP A 474 8.15 26.59 4.66
C TRP A 474 7.52 27.98 4.63
N LEU A 475 7.72 28.69 3.52
CA LEU A 475 7.02 29.93 3.20
C LEU A 475 6.06 29.66 2.03
N LEU A 476 4.86 30.23 2.10
CA LEU A 476 3.95 30.30 0.97
C LEU A 476 4.10 31.67 0.31
N VAL A 477 4.46 31.70 -0.96
CA VAL A 477 4.73 32.95 -1.70
C VAL A 477 3.76 33.17 -2.84
N LYS A 478 3.44 34.44 -3.12
CA LYS A 478 2.65 34.87 -4.28
C LYS A 478 3.56 35.11 -5.48
N THR A 479 3.11 34.69 -6.65
CA THR A 479 3.80 34.87 -7.94
C THR A 479 2.79 35.29 -9.01
N PRO A 480 3.21 35.73 -10.21
CA PRO A 480 2.29 36.02 -11.30
C PRO A 480 1.49 34.79 -11.80
N SER A 481 2.07 33.59 -11.71
CA SER A 481 1.46 32.33 -12.16
C SER A 481 0.61 31.63 -11.09
N GLY A 482 0.65 32.09 -9.84
CA GLY A 482 -0.13 31.49 -8.75
C GLY A 482 0.49 31.67 -7.37
N THR A 483 0.41 30.63 -6.55
CA THR A 483 0.84 30.63 -5.16
C THR A 483 1.48 29.30 -4.83
N TYR A 484 2.72 29.33 -4.35
CA TYR A 484 3.60 28.16 -4.25
C TYR A 484 4.36 28.13 -2.94
N TRP A 485 4.66 26.92 -2.46
CA TRP A 485 5.49 26.72 -1.28
C TRP A 485 6.97 26.66 -1.66
N ILE A 486 7.81 27.32 -0.85
CA ILE A 486 9.26 27.31 -0.96
C ILE A 486 9.88 27.07 0.43
N LYS A 487 11.12 26.57 0.47
CA LYS A 487 11.85 26.37 1.73
C LYS A 487 12.39 27.70 2.23
N ALA A 488 12.16 28.04 3.48
CA ALA A 488 12.62 29.30 4.08
C ALA A 488 14.15 29.46 4.01
N SER A 489 14.89 28.34 4.05
CA SER A 489 16.35 28.31 3.95
C SER A 489 16.90 28.55 2.52
N THR A 490 16.05 28.83 1.53
CA THR A 490 16.48 29.14 0.15
C THR A 490 16.21 30.60 -0.23
N VAL A 491 15.86 31.45 0.73
CA VAL A 491 15.58 32.88 0.53
C VAL A 491 16.14 33.72 1.70
N HIS A 492 16.33 35.00 1.46
CA HIS A 492 16.59 36.02 2.47
C HIS A 492 15.55 37.16 2.38
N ALA A 493 15.43 37.97 3.42
CA ALA A 493 14.53 39.12 3.45
C ALA A 493 14.97 40.19 2.43
N VAL A 494 14.04 40.77 1.67
CA VAL A 494 14.36 41.94 0.84
C VAL A 494 14.57 43.14 1.77
N PRO A 495 15.75 43.79 1.76
CA PRO A 495 16.00 44.92 2.66
C PRO A 495 14.96 46.02 2.49
N ALA A 496 14.42 46.52 3.61
CA ALA A 496 13.52 47.66 3.59
C ALA A 496 14.21 48.85 2.91
N LYS A 497 13.62 49.33 1.81
CA LYS A 497 14.18 50.45 1.05
C LYS A 497 14.23 51.67 1.97
N PRO A 498 15.40 52.30 2.20
CA PRO A 498 15.51 53.36 3.19
C PRO A 498 14.57 54.51 2.84
N THR A 499 13.68 54.84 3.76
CA THR A 499 12.83 56.02 3.66
C THR A 499 13.72 57.26 3.60
N LYS A 500 13.60 58.04 2.52
CA LYS A 500 14.20 59.38 2.50
C LYS A 500 13.66 60.17 3.70
N PRO A 501 14.50 60.98 4.38
CA PRO A 501 14.00 61.99 5.32
C PRO A 501 12.97 62.88 4.63
N ASP A 502 11.94 63.27 5.37
CA ASP A 502 10.92 64.18 4.88
C ASP A 502 11.53 65.59 4.68
N PRO A 503 11.37 66.25 3.51
CA PRO A 503 12.01 67.55 3.26
C PRO A 503 11.46 68.73 4.08
N THR A 504 10.45 68.51 4.93
CA THR A 504 9.61 69.58 5.50
C THR A 504 10.01 70.04 6.91
N GLN A 505 11.18 69.61 7.42
CA GLN A 505 11.76 70.18 8.64
C GLN A 505 12.64 71.39 8.32
N THR A 506 12.02 72.57 8.32
CA THR A 506 12.72 73.87 8.37
C THR A 506 13.45 74.01 9.70
N PRO A 507 14.72 74.47 9.75
CA PRO A 507 15.37 74.82 11.00
C PRO A 507 14.85 76.16 11.53
N GLU A 508 14.52 76.22 12.82
CA GLU A 508 14.38 77.49 13.56
C GLU A 508 15.77 78.01 13.99
N PRO A 509 15.93 79.34 14.20
CA PRO A 509 17.26 79.96 14.25
C PRO A 509 17.98 79.79 15.59
N GLU A 510 19.31 79.83 15.54
CA GLU A 510 20.17 80.02 16.70
C GLU A 510 20.00 81.43 17.26
N ASP A 511 19.90 81.56 18.59
CA ASP A 511 19.95 82.85 19.28
C ASP A 511 21.20 82.93 20.16
N ASN A 512 21.96 84.01 20.04
CA ASN A 512 23.29 84.17 20.64
C ASN A 512 23.21 85.00 21.91
N ASN A 513 23.73 84.50 23.04
CA ASN A 513 24.23 85.38 24.10
C ASN A 513 25.32 84.75 24.96
N ASN A 514 26.42 85.48 25.14
CA ASN A 514 27.47 85.19 26.11
C ASN A 514 27.09 85.74 27.49
N ASN A 515 27.45 85.05 28.57
CA ASN A 515 27.99 85.75 29.74
C ASN A 515 28.84 84.87 30.69
N THR A 516 30.06 85.35 30.96
CA THR A 516 30.86 85.23 32.20
C THR A 516 30.95 83.90 32.99
N ASP A 517 32.15 83.32 32.97
CA ASP A 517 32.82 82.57 34.06
C ASP A 517 33.18 83.51 35.26
N PRO A 518 33.66 83.10 36.47
CA PRO A 518 34.83 82.22 36.66
C PRO A 518 34.90 81.26 37.89
N ALA A 519 35.98 80.44 37.91
CA ALA A 519 36.64 79.74 39.04
C ALA A 519 36.04 78.39 39.52
N GLU A 520 36.79 77.41 40.07
CA GLU A 520 38.21 77.42 40.55
C GLU A 520 38.95 76.05 40.32
N GLU A 521 40.12 75.85 40.94
CA GLU A 521 41.28 75.07 40.44
C GLU A 521 41.39 73.53 40.74
N THR A 522 41.70 72.73 39.70
CA THR A 522 42.74 71.63 39.62
C THR A 522 42.74 70.44 40.64
N PRO A 523 43.71 69.48 40.66
CA PRO A 523 44.69 69.00 39.64
C PRO A 523 44.77 67.45 39.41
N ALA A 524 45.27 67.03 38.22
CA ALA A 524 46.20 65.90 37.87
C ALA A 524 46.07 64.46 38.50
N THR A 525 46.73 63.37 38.05
CA THR A 525 47.69 62.98 36.98
C THR A 525 47.14 61.74 36.22
N GLU A 526 47.51 61.34 34.98
CA GLU A 526 48.82 60.89 34.44
C GLU A 526 49.48 59.71 35.22
N THR A 527 50.10 58.66 34.62
CA THR A 527 50.73 58.48 33.28
C THR A 527 50.51 57.09 32.59
N ASN A 528 51.01 56.96 31.35
CA ASN A 528 51.17 55.76 30.46
C ASN A 528 52.57 55.06 30.76
N PRO A 529 53.27 54.23 29.91
CA PRO A 529 53.00 53.57 28.60
C PRO A 529 53.58 52.12 28.33
N SER A 530 53.47 51.65 27.07
CA SER A 530 54.45 50.90 26.21
C SER A 530 54.69 49.35 26.23
N THR A 531 54.18 48.63 25.19
CA THR A 531 54.87 47.99 24.00
C THR A 531 56.31 47.41 24.05
N PRO A 532 56.78 46.53 23.09
CA PRO A 532 56.11 45.64 22.08
C PRO A 532 56.77 44.25 21.74
N ASP A 533 56.14 43.49 20.81
CA ASP A 533 56.68 42.72 19.64
C ASP A 533 57.28 41.27 19.63
N SER A 534 57.16 40.65 18.44
CA SER A 534 57.91 39.53 17.80
C SER A 534 57.44 38.03 17.88
N ASN A 535 58.04 37.18 17.02
CA ASN A 535 57.60 35.89 16.41
C ASN A 535 58.76 34.83 16.50
N PRO A 536 58.75 33.52 16.07
CA PRO A 536 57.72 32.59 15.53
C PRO A 536 57.74 31.14 16.15
N ALA A 537 57.29 30.09 15.42
CA ALA A 537 57.21 28.63 15.77
C ALA A 537 58.57 27.85 15.63
N PRO A 538 58.75 26.49 15.80
CA PRO A 538 57.84 25.33 15.55
C PRO A 538 58.01 24.01 16.43
N ALA A 539 57.45 22.87 15.95
CA ALA A 539 57.59 21.43 16.39
C ALA A 539 56.98 21.03 17.77
N GLY A 540 56.52 19.79 18.08
CA GLY A 540 56.39 18.48 17.38
C GLY A 540 55.38 17.57 18.16
N GLU A 541 55.30 16.20 18.17
CA GLU A 541 55.99 15.05 17.55
C GLU A 541 55.09 13.74 17.56
N HIS A 542 55.56 12.68 16.88
CA HIS A 542 55.39 11.18 16.94
C HIS A 542 54.54 10.47 18.04
N GLU A 543 53.94 9.26 17.86
CA GLU A 543 53.73 8.32 16.71
C GLU A 543 52.48 7.38 16.97
N THR A 544 52.23 6.14 16.49
CA THR A 544 52.97 5.01 15.83
C THR A 544 52.02 4.10 14.99
N GLY A 545 52.50 3.49 13.89
CA GLY A 545 52.24 2.12 13.33
C GLY A 545 50.83 1.44 13.24
N SER A 546 50.52 0.52 12.32
CA SER A 546 51.29 -0.07 11.18
C SER A 546 50.35 -0.79 10.18
N SER A 547 50.83 -1.04 8.95
CA SER A 547 50.21 -1.91 7.92
C SER A 547 51.18 -2.98 7.41
N PRO A 548 50.69 -4.04 6.76
CA PRO A 548 51.14 -4.40 5.40
C PRO A 548 49.94 -4.63 4.45
N SER A 549 49.96 -4.34 3.14
CA SER A 549 50.90 -4.74 2.06
C SER A 549 50.82 -6.24 1.73
N VAL A 550 50.80 -6.76 0.50
CA VAL A 550 50.41 -6.39 -0.89
C VAL A 550 51.18 -7.36 -1.80
N GLU A 551 50.47 -8.16 -2.59
CA GLU A 551 50.91 -8.84 -3.84
C GLU A 551 49.62 -8.96 -4.70
N THR A 552 49.50 -8.63 -6.00
CA THR A 552 50.25 -8.97 -7.24
C THR A 552 50.27 -10.47 -7.56
N GLY A 553 49.72 -10.99 -8.66
CA GLY A 553 48.89 -10.38 -9.71
C GLY A 553 49.17 -11.01 -11.08
N GLU A 554 48.15 -11.33 -11.89
CA GLU A 554 48.34 -11.85 -13.25
C GLU A 554 47.13 -11.55 -14.17
N GLN A 555 47.32 -11.61 -15.49
CA GLN A 555 46.33 -11.25 -16.52
C GLN A 555 46.09 -12.41 -17.54
N PRO A 556 45.04 -12.34 -18.40
CA PRO A 556 44.37 -13.55 -18.89
C PRO A 556 45.01 -14.21 -20.13
N ALA A 557 44.86 -15.53 -20.20
CA ALA A 557 45.04 -16.31 -21.42
C ALA A 557 43.69 -16.63 -22.07
N ASN A 558 43.59 -16.37 -23.38
CA ASN A 558 42.46 -16.74 -24.24
C ASN A 558 42.99 -17.74 -25.29
N PRO A 559 42.20 -18.76 -25.70
CA PRO A 559 42.43 -19.36 -27.01
C PRO A 559 41.15 -19.38 -27.87
N THR A 560 41.25 -18.82 -29.06
CA THR A 560 40.34 -19.09 -30.17
C THR A 560 40.70 -20.43 -30.81
N GLY A 561 39.68 -21.24 -31.16
CA GLY A 561 39.91 -22.51 -31.86
C GLY A 561 38.61 -23.08 -32.43
N SER A 562 38.46 -23.03 -33.75
CA SER A 562 37.28 -23.54 -34.46
C SER A 562 37.65 -24.73 -35.35
N SER A 563 36.92 -25.84 -35.21
CA SER A 563 36.82 -26.87 -36.26
C SER A 563 35.50 -27.61 -36.14
N SER A 564 35.05 -28.17 -37.26
CA SER A 564 33.73 -28.79 -37.44
C SER A 564 33.84 -30.29 -37.65
N SER A 565 32.92 -31.07 -37.07
CA SER A 565 32.57 -32.40 -37.59
C SER A 565 31.11 -32.76 -37.29
N THR A 566 30.40 -33.19 -38.33
CA THR A 566 29.11 -33.87 -38.25
C THR A 566 29.30 -35.38 -38.20
N THR A 567 28.52 -36.11 -37.40
CA THR A 567 27.70 -37.29 -37.81
C THR A 567 27.00 -37.95 -36.61
N ASN A 568 25.95 -38.70 -36.92
CA ASN A 568 25.27 -39.84 -36.25
C ASN A 568 26.05 -40.52 -35.10
N GLU A 569 25.40 -41.15 -34.10
CA GLU A 569 24.07 -41.81 -34.09
C GLU A 569 23.14 -41.36 -32.94
#